data_AF-G8R279-F1
#
_entry.id   AF-G8R279-F1
#
_cell.length_a   1.000
_cell.length_b   1.000
_cell.length_c   1.000
_cell.angle_alpha   90.00
_cell.angle_beta   90.00
_cell.angle_gamma   90.00
#
_symmetry.space_group_name_H-M   'P 1'
#
loop_
_entity.id
_entity.type
_entity.pdbx_description
1 polymer ?
#
loop_
_entity_poly.entity_id
_entity_poly.type
_entity_poly.pdbx_seq_one_letter_code
_entity_poly.pdbx_strand_id
1 'polypeptide(L)'
;MHNNPVTKLNMKQCLFKSIPMSIFLLAVALLSSCEKEESQGNVFSTDGRAFFKVNGEPLNAGIKVLNRDGKLVIILEHYREQHGDLYPWETLSIDNFMKTTDSTQRIYGSGVSYSNSVTGSFATLEFYDILCDSYKVIGQDSIKNWVRIDKEKNNFNDVRGSFSMYMYKEGGCSSALYSDTILITDGQFYFSL
;
A
#
# COMPACT_ATOMS: atom_id res chain seq x y z
N MET A 1 74.36 38.02 6.14
CA MET A 1 73.67 37.17 5.14
C MET A 1 72.93 36.10 5.94
N HIS A 2 71.62 35.94 5.98
CA HIS A 2 70.49 36.25 5.09
C HIS A 2 69.31 36.85 5.89
N ASN A 3 68.61 37.82 5.29
CA ASN A 3 67.29 38.28 5.72
C ASN A 3 66.22 37.39 5.06
N ASN A 4 65.33 36.78 5.83
CA ASN A 4 64.11 36.17 5.30
C ASN A 4 62.96 37.18 5.30
N PRO A 5 62.24 37.38 4.19
CA PRO A 5 61.10 38.27 4.15
C PRO A 5 59.87 37.59 4.75
N VAL A 6 59.19 38.30 5.65
CA VAL A 6 57.84 37.95 6.11
C VAL A 6 56.87 38.23 4.96
N THR A 7 56.34 37.18 4.36
CA THR A 7 55.30 37.25 3.34
C THR A 7 54.00 37.74 3.98
N LYS A 8 53.65 39.01 3.76
CA LYS A 8 52.30 39.54 4.04
C LYS A 8 51.29 38.80 3.16
N LEU A 9 50.63 37.78 3.70
CA LEU A 9 49.49 37.15 3.06
C LEU A 9 48.37 38.18 2.90
N ASN A 10 48.02 38.44 1.64
CA ASN A 10 47.07 39.46 1.23
C ASN A 10 45.65 38.96 1.52
N MET A 11 45.12 39.29 2.70
CA MET A 11 43.83 38.83 3.25
C MET A 11 42.63 39.07 2.31
N LYS A 12 42.76 40.01 1.36
CA LYS A 12 41.74 40.28 0.32
C LYS A 12 41.58 39.16 -0.71
N GLN A 13 42.61 38.35 -0.98
CA GLN A 13 42.52 37.27 -1.98
C GLN A 13 41.82 36.01 -1.45
N CYS A 14 41.80 35.79 -0.14
CA CYS A 14 41.08 34.66 0.46
C CYS A 14 39.56 34.89 0.48
N LEU A 15 39.10 36.13 0.63
CA LEU A 15 37.67 36.50 0.66
C LEU A 15 36.99 36.36 -0.72
N PHE A 16 37.69 36.67 -1.82
CA PHE A 16 37.09 36.58 -3.16
C PHE A 16 36.97 35.15 -3.71
N LYS A 17 37.71 34.17 -3.16
CA LYS A 17 37.58 32.75 -3.53
C LYS A 17 36.54 32.00 -2.70
N SER A 18 36.24 32.45 -1.48
CA SER A 18 35.24 31.80 -0.62
C SER A 18 33.81 32.17 -0.99
N ILE A 19 33.55 33.41 -1.43
CA ILE A 19 32.20 33.86 -1.82
C ILE A 19 31.58 33.02 -2.96
N PRO A 20 32.26 32.77 -4.11
CA PRO A 20 31.66 31.95 -5.16
C PRO A 20 31.47 30.49 -4.73
N MET A 21 32.33 29.97 -3.84
CA MET A 21 32.22 28.62 -3.29
C MET A 21 31.02 28.49 -2.35
N SER A 22 30.74 29.51 -1.53
CA SER A 22 29.55 29.57 -0.68
C SER A 22 28.25 29.71 -1.48
N ILE A 23 28.26 30.48 -2.57
CA ILE A 23 27.11 30.60 -3.49
C ILE A 23 26.86 29.27 -4.22
N PHE A 24 27.92 28.58 -4.66
CA PHE A 24 27.82 27.27 -5.30
C PHE A 24 27.29 26.20 -4.33
N LEU A 25 27.77 26.20 -3.08
CA LEU A 25 27.25 25.30 -2.03
C LEU A 25 25.79 25.61 -1.68
N LEU A 26 25.38 26.87 -1.67
CA LEU A 26 23.98 27.26 -1.45
C LEU A 26 23.09 26.84 -2.63
N ALA A 27 23.57 26.96 -3.87
CA ALA A 27 22.85 26.48 -5.05
C ALA A 27 22.72 24.95 -5.07
N VAL A 28 23.77 24.22 -4.67
CA VAL A 28 23.71 22.75 -4.51
C VAL A 28 22.75 22.36 -3.38
N ALA A 29 22.73 23.10 -2.26
CA ALA A 29 21.77 22.85 -1.18
C ALA A 29 20.32 23.09 -1.64
N LEU A 30 20.06 24.16 -2.40
CA LEU A 30 18.74 24.48 -2.96
C LEU A 30 18.30 23.50 -4.07
N LEU A 31 19.23 22.97 -4.86
CA LEU A 31 18.95 21.91 -5.85
C LEU A 31 18.84 20.51 -5.20
N SER A 32 19.46 20.31 -4.04
CA SER A 32 19.30 19.09 -3.23
C SER A 32 18.04 19.09 -2.37
N SER A 33 17.42 20.27 -2.20
CA SER A 33 15.99 20.39 -1.89
C SER A 33 15.18 20.08 -3.17
N CYS A 34 15.51 18.96 -3.81
CA CYS A 34 14.51 18.20 -4.54
C CYS A 34 13.43 17.97 -3.50
N GLU A 35 12.29 18.63 -3.72
CA GLU A 35 11.06 18.35 -3.00
C GLU A 35 10.97 16.83 -2.90
N LYS A 36 11.21 16.31 -1.69
CA LYS A 36 10.46 15.15 -1.27
C LYS A 36 9.03 15.69 -1.31
N GLU A 37 8.39 15.59 -2.46
CA GLU A 37 6.98 15.29 -2.49
C GLU A 37 6.88 14.06 -1.60
N GLU A 38 6.62 14.32 -0.32
CA GLU A 38 5.82 13.44 0.47
C GLU A 38 4.58 13.22 -0.40
N SER A 39 4.61 12.15 -1.19
CA SER A 39 3.43 11.40 -1.54
C SER A 39 2.87 10.85 -0.22
N GLN A 40 2.49 11.74 0.71
CA GLN A 40 1.39 11.53 1.61
C GLN A 40 0.18 11.42 0.68
N GLY A 41 0.06 10.25 0.03
CA GLY A 41 -1.16 9.87 -0.64
C GLY A 41 -2.25 10.08 0.39
N ASN A 42 -3.12 11.06 0.14
CA ASN A 42 -4.12 11.50 1.10
C ASN A 42 -4.83 10.25 1.67
N VAL A 43 -4.52 9.94 2.94
CA VAL A 43 -5.08 8.78 3.63
C VAL A 43 -6.46 9.19 4.08
N PHE A 44 -7.48 8.81 3.31
CA PHE A 44 -8.87 8.93 3.73
C PHE A 44 -9.27 7.63 4.42
N SER A 45 -9.22 7.57 5.74
CA SER A 45 -9.83 6.44 6.44
C SER A 45 -11.34 6.54 6.29
N THR A 46 -11.91 5.74 5.39
CA THR A 46 -13.35 5.67 5.16
C THR A 46 -13.97 4.59 6.02
N ASP A 47 -15.13 4.84 6.63
CA ASP A 47 -15.93 3.78 7.22
C ASP A 47 -16.68 3.03 6.09
N GLY A 48 -16.25 1.80 5.81
CA GLY A 48 -16.91 0.92 4.84
C GLY A 48 -17.16 -0.47 5.38
N ARG A 49 -17.94 -1.27 4.65
CA ARG A 49 -18.24 -2.67 5.00
C ARG A 49 -18.11 -3.57 3.79
N ALA A 50 -17.56 -4.76 4.00
CA ALA A 50 -17.52 -5.83 3.02
C ALA A 50 -18.17 -7.10 3.55
N PHE A 51 -18.72 -7.87 2.63
CA PHE A 51 -19.23 -9.22 2.85
C PHE A 51 -18.64 -10.13 1.79
N PHE A 52 -18.13 -11.28 2.19
CA PHE A 52 -17.58 -12.29 1.28
C PHE A 52 -17.61 -13.66 1.96
N LYS A 53 -17.25 -14.70 1.22
CA LYS A 53 -17.03 -16.04 1.78
C LYS A 53 -15.58 -16.45 1.63
N VAL A 54 -15.00 -17.05 2.66
CA VAL A 54 -13.68 -17.70 2.60
C VAL A 54 -13.91 -19.21 2.66
N ASN A 55 -13.59 -19.93 1.57
CA ASN A 55 -13.84 -21.37 1.44
C ASN A 55 -15.30 -21.78 1.71
N GLY A 56 -16.26 -20.89 1.41
CA GLY A 56 -17.69 -21.10 1.62
C GLY A 56 -18.24 -20.51 2.93
N GLU A 57 -17.38 -20.20 3.90
CA GLU A 57 -17.79 -19.63 5.18
C GLU A 57 -17.97 -18.10 5.09
N PRO A 58 -19.12 -17.55 5.49
CA PRO A 58 -19.41 -16.13 5.37
C PRO A 58 -18.59 -15.29 6.36
N LEU A 59 -18.09 -14.15 5.87
CA LEU A 59 -17.24 -13.22 6.62
C LEU A 59 -17.69 -11.79 6.37
N ASN A 60 -17.80 -11.01 7.46
CA ASN A 60 -18.08 -9.58 7.43
C ASN A 60 -16.83 -8.81 7.86
N ALA A 61 -16.41 -7.84 7.06
CA ALA A 61 -15.21 -7.06 7.34
C ALA A 61 -15.51 -5.55 7.32
N GLY A 62 -14.78 -4.81 8.15
CA GLY A 62 -14.64 -3.36 7.97
C GLY A 62 -13.74 -3.07 6.77
N ILE A 63 -13.90 -1.91 6.14
CA ILE A 63 -13.07 -1.48 5.02
C ILE A 63 -12.29 -0.24 5.40
N LYS A 64 -11.01 -0.22 5.06
CA LYS A 64 -10.18 0.99 4.97
C LYS A 64 -9.76 1.17 3.52
N VAL A 65 -9.82 2.41 3.03
CA VAL A 65 -9.40 2.74 1.66
C VAL A 65 -8.26 3.74 1.72
N LEU A 66 -7.21 3.55 0.95
CA LEU A 66 -6.12 4.52 0.80
C LEU A 66 -6.07 4.99 -0.65
N ASN A 67 -5.87 6.28 -0.87
CA ASN A 67 -5.61 6.81 -2.21
C ASN A 67 -4.11 7.07 -2.39
N ARG A 68 -3.48 6.38 -3.33
CA ARG A 68 -2.07 6.51 -3.68
C ARG A 68 -1.96 6.80 -5.17
N ASP A 69 -1.59 8.03 -5.52
CA ASP A 69 -1.33 8.46 -6.90
C ASP A 69 -2.47 8.13 -7.88
N GLY A 70 -3.71 8.37 -7.45
CA GLY A 70 -4.91 8.11 -8.26
C GLY A 70 -5.38 6.65 -8.26
N LYS A 71 -4.70 5.76 -7.52
CA LYS A 71 -5.10 4.37 -7.30
C LYS A 71 -5.63 4.18 -5.89
N LEU A 72 -6.50 3.21 -5.72
CA LEU A 72 -7.06 2.79 -4.46
C LEU A 72 -6.32 1.57 -3.92
N VAL A 73 -6.11 1.56 -2.61
CA VAL A 73 -5.78 0.36 -1.84
C VAL A 73 -6.97 0.09 -0.93
N ILE A 74 -7.62 -1.06 -1.11
CA ILE A 74 -8.76 -1.48 -0.30
C ILE A 74 -8.25 -2.53 0.68
N ILE A 75 -8.40 -2.27 1.97
CA ILE A 75 -8.02 -3.17 3.05
C ILE A 75 -9.31 -3.57 3.78
N LEU A 76 -9.62 -4.87 3.78
CA LEU A 76 -10.76 -5.43 4.50
C LEU A 76 -10.24 -6.12 5.77
N GLU A 77 -10.77 -5.74 6.92
CA GLU A 77 -10.33 -6.26 8.22
C GLU A 77 -11.49 -6.92 8.96
N HIS A 78 -11.29 -8.17 9.35
CA HIS A 78 -12.15 -8.86 10.31
C HIS A 78 -11.50 -8.78 11.69
N TYR A 79 -12.27 -8.36 12.68
CA TYR A 79 -11.77 -8.05 14.01
C TYR A 79 -12.11 -9.17 14.98
N ARG A 80 -11.20 -9.39 15.93
CA ARG A 80 -11.41 -10.27 17.07
C ARG A 80 -11.11 -9.52 18.36
N GLU A 81 -11.91 -9.78 19.39
CA GLU A 81 -11.68 -9.20 20.71
C GLU A 81 -10.61 -9.99 21.47
N GLN A 82 -9.62 -9.29 22.02
CA GLN A 82 -8.60 -9.84 22.90
C GLN A 82 -8.33 -8.84 24.03
N HIS A 83 -8.41 -9.31 25.28
CA HIS A 83 -8.22 -8.48 26.47
C HIS A 83 -9.10 -7.21 26.52
N GLY A 84 -10.27 -7.24 25.88
CA GLY A 84 -11.21 -6.11 25.82
C GLY A 84 -10.99 -5.15 24.65
N ASP A 85 -9.95 -5.38 23.83
CA ASP A 85 -9.63 -4.57 22.65
C ASP A 85 -9.91 -5.35 21.35
N LEU A 86 -10.36 -4.64 20.31
CA LEU A 86 -10.58 -5.23 18.97
C LEU A 86 -9.30 -5.13 18.15
N TYR A 87 -8.80 -6.28 17.71
CA TYR A 87 -7.63 -6.39 16.84
C TYR A 87 -8.02 -6.96 15.48
N PRO A 88 -7.55 -6.37 14.35
CA PRO A 88 -7.74 -6.95 13.04
C PRO A 88 -6.95 -8.25 12.98
N TRP A 89 -7.63 -9.38 12.78
CA TRP A 89 -6.96 -10.68 12.77
C TRP A 89 -6.94 -11.32 11.38
N GLU A 90 -7.97 -11.11 10.56
CA GLU A 90 -7.93 -11.41 9.12
C GLU A 90 -7.88 -10.13 8.34
N THR A 91 -6.92 -10.02 7.44
CA THR A 91 -6.74 -8.86 6.58
C THR A 91 -6.68 -9.29 5.13
N LEU A 92 -7.60 -8.77 4.31
CA LEU A 92 -7.56 -8.86 2.87
C LEU A 92 -7.12 -7.51 2.29
N SER A 93 -6.15 -7.49 1.40
CA SER A 93 -5.79 -6.28 0.65
C SER A 93 -6.04 -6.47 -0.84
N ILE A 94 -6.56 -5.42 -1.49
CA ILE A 94 -6.59 -5.25 -2.94
C ILE A 94 -5.88 -3.92 -3.24
N ASP A 95 -4.66 -3.98 -3.77
CA ASP A 95 -3.83 -2.81 -3.99
C ASP A 95 -3.86 -2.35 -5.46
N ASN A 96 -3.50 -1.09 -5.69
CA ASN A 96 -3.36 -0.48 -7.02
C ASN A 96 -4.62 -0.52 -7.89
N PHE A 97 -5.79 -0.58 -7.26
CA PHE A 97 -7.07 -0.61 -7.93
C PHE A 97 -7.39 0.76 -8.57
N MET A 98 -7.55 0.82 -9.89
CA MET A 98 -7.77 2.10 -10.57
C MET A 98 -9.18 2.63 -10.32
N LYS A 99 -9.31 3.95 -10.16
CA LYS A 99 -10.57 4.70 -10.03
C LYS A 99 -11.32 4.79 -11.37
N THR A 100 -11.65 3.66 -11.98
CA THR A 100 -12.45 3.61 -13.20
C THR A 100 -13.74 2.87 -12.93
N THR A 101 -14.87 3.54 -13.11
CA THR A 101 -16.19 2.93 -13.06
C THR A 101 -16.36 1.95 -14.22
N ASP A 102 -17.09 0.86 -14.00
CA ASP A 102 -17.51 -0.10 -15.04
C ASP A 102 -16.39 -0.89 -15.76
N SER A 103 -15.19 -0.98 -15.19
CA SER A 103 -14.16 -1.91 -15.68
C SER A 103 -13.84 -2.99 -14.64
N THR A 104 -14.02 -4.25 -15.03
CA THR A 104 -13.47 -5.39 -14.28
C THR A 104 -11.96 -5.36 -14.40
N GLN A 105 -11.26 -5.21 -13.28
CA GLN A 105 -9.81 -5.23 -13.23
C GLN A 105 -9.33 -6.59 -12.72
N ARG A 106 -8.31 -7.14 -13.38
CA ARG A 106 -7.71 -8.43 -13.03
C ARG A 106 -6.71 -8.25 -11.90
N ILE A 107 -6.75 -9.15 -10.92
CA ILE A 107 -5.83 -9.16 -9.79
C ILE A 107 -4.70 -10.15 -10.10
N TYR A 108 -3.46 -9.72 -9.89
CA TYR A 108 -2.23 -10.48 -10.15
C TYR A 108 -1.43 -10.69 -8.87
N GLY A 109 -0.48 -11.63 -8.91
CA GLY A 109 0.45 -11.86 -7.80
C GLY A 109 1.52 -10.78 -7.66
N SER A 110 1.96 -10.51 -6.44
CA SER A 110 3.12 -9.65 -6.19
C SER A 110 4.38 -10.33 -6.74
N GLY A 111 5.12 -9.67 -7.63
CA GLY A 111 6.38 -10.19 -8.20
C GLY A 111 6.42 -10.25 -9.73
N VAL A 112 5.31 -9.97 -10.40
CA VAL A 112 5.33 -9.68 -11.83
C VAL A 112 5.73 -8.21 -12.01
N SER A 113 6.58 -7.88 -12.99
CA SER A 113 7.12 -6.54 -13.26
C SER A 113 6.09 -5.48 -13.68
N TYR A 114 4.83 -5.64 -13.30
CA TYR A 114 3.73 -4.73 -13.54
C TYR A 114 3.58 -3.84 -12.31
N SER A 115 4.39 -2.78 -12.21
CA SER A 115 4.25 -1.74 -11.16
C SER A 115 2.88 -1.04 -11.16
N ASN A 116 2.01 -1.36 -12.12
CA ASN A 116 0.65 -0.86 -12.26
C ASN A 116 -0.43 -1.96 -12.23
N SER A 117 -0.11 -3.22 -11.92
CA SER A 117 -1.15 -4.26 -11.80
C SER A 117 -1.87 -4.17 -10.46
N VAL A 118 -3.17 -4.44 -10.48
CA VAL A 118 -3.95 -4.68 -9.25
C VAL A 118 -3.41 -5.96 -8.61
N THR A 119 -3.11 -5.92 -7.31
CA THR A 119 -2.62 -7.06 -6.54
C THR A 119 -3.55 -7.40 -5.40
N GLY A 120 -3.49 -8.65 -4.92
CA GLY A 120 -4.34 -9.13 -3.84
C GLY A 120 -3.60 -10.05 -2.90
N SER A 121 -3.87 -9.92 -1.60
CA SER A 121 -3.32 -10.76 -0.54
C SER A 121 -4.32 -10.96 0.58
N PHE A 122 -4.21 -12.08 1.28
CA PHE A 122 -4.92 -12.35 2.51
C PHE A 122 -3.94 -12.82 3.57
N ALA A 123 -4.10 -12.35 4.80
CA ALA A 123 -3.26 -12.76 5.91
C ALA A 123 -4.06 -12.92 7.19
N THR A 124 -3.65 -13.89 8.00
CA THR A 124 -4.09 -14.04 9.39
C THR A 124 -2.97 -13.59 10.32
N LEU A 125 -3.32 -12.86 11.38
CA LEU A 125 -2.41 -12.62 12.50
C LEU A 125 -2.50 -13.77 13.50
N GLU A 126 -1.40 -13.99 14.21
CA GLU A 126 -1.32 -14.98 15.26
C GLU A 126 -2.20 -14.60 16.46
N PHE A 127 -3.10 -15.50 16.83
CA PHE A 127 -3.89 -15.50 18.06
C PHE A 127 -3.78 -16.88 18.72
N TYR A 128 -4.04 -16.99 20.02
CA TYR A 128 -3.82 -18.19 20.83
C TYR A 128 -4.22 -19.55 20.17
N ASP A 129 -5.27 -19.55 19.36
CA ASP A 129 -5.86 -20.68 18.65
C ASP A 129 -5.70 -20.62 17.12
N ILE A 130 -5.11 -19.55 16.57
CA ILE A 130 -4.97 -19.33 15.12
C ILE A 130 -3.57 -18.82 14.79
N LEU A 131 -2.87 -19.50 13.90
CA LEU A 131 -1.49 -19.16 13.57
C LEU A 131 -1.42 -18.21 12.37
N CYS A 132 -0.32 -17.46 12.28
CA CYS A 132 -0.13 -16.51 11.20
C CYS A 132 0.04 -17.23 9.86
N ASP A 133 -0.76 -16.88 8.86
CA ASP A 133 -0.66 -17.40 7.50
C ASP A 133 -0.72 -16.24 6.50
N SER A 134 -0.01 -16.37 5.38
CA SER A 134 0.00 -15.40 4.28
C SER A 134 -0.38 -16.08 2.98
N TYR A 135 -1.27 -15.46 2.23
CA TYR A 135 -1.80 -15.94 0.96
C TYR A 135 -1.68 -14.88 -0.12
N LYS A 136 -1.36 -15.31 -1.35
CA LYS A 136 -1.23 -14.43 -2.52
C LYS A 136 -1.85 -15.03 -3.76
N VAL A 137 -2.24 -14.16 -4.68
CA VAL A 137 -2.65 -14.55 -6.03
C VAL A 137 -1.42 -15.05 -6.80
N ILE A 138 -1.58 -16.14 -7.56
CA ILE A 138 -0.57 -16.59 -8.53
C ILE A 138 -1.03 -16.13 -9.93
N GLY A 139 -0.12 -15.53 -10.71
CA GLY A 139 -0.48 -14.81 -11.95
C GLY A 139 -1.21 -15.63 -13.03
N GLN A 140 -1.08 -16.96 -13.03
CA GLN A 140 -1.74 -17.85 -13.99
C GLN A 140 -3.27 -17.95 -13.78
N ASP A 141 -3.79 -17.59 -12.59
CA ASP A 141 -5.20 -17.68 -12.23
C ASP A 141 -5.96 -16.34 -12.27
N SER A 142 -5.43 -15.35 -13.01
CA SER A 142 -6.05 -14.02 -13.10
C SER A 142 -7.52 -14.03 -13.57
N ILE A 143 -8.00 -15.08 -14.25
CA ILE A 143 -9.42 -15.20 -14.64
C ILE A 143 -10.35 -15.30 -13.42
N LYS A 144 -9.92 -15.99 -12.36
CA LYS A 144 -10.69 -16.15 -11.12
C LYS A 144 -10.50 -14.98 -10.14
N ASN A 145 -9.49 -14.17 -10.41
CA ASN A 145 -9.01 -13.09 -9.56
C ASN A 145 -9.35 -11.74 -10.17
N TRP A 146 -10.40 -11.09 -9.67
CA TRP A 146 -10.89 -9.83 -10.24
C TRP A 146 -11.58 -8.95 -9.19
N VAL A 147 -11.64 -7.66 -9.50
CA VAL A 147 -12.35 -6.64 -8.73
C VAL A 147 -13.04 -5.67 -9.68
N ARG A 148 -14.21 -5.15 -9.30
CA ARG A 148 -14.99 -4.20 -10.10
C ARG A 148 -15.70 -3.19 -9.19
N ILE A 149 -15.73 -1.92 -9.60
CA ILE A 149 -16.70 -0.94 -9.08
C ILE A 149 -17.99 -1.15 -9.87
N ASP A 150 -19.03 -1.60 -9.18
CA ASP A 150 -20.36 -1.81 -9.76
C ASP A 150 -21.16 -0.52 -9.83
N LYS A 151 -20.87 0.40 -8.90
CA LYS A 151 -21.56 1.66 -8.80
C LYS A 151 -20.68 2.68 -8.11
N GLU A 152 -20.62 3.87 -8.68
CA GLU A 152 -20.06 5.05 -8.06
C GLU A 152 -21.07 6.19 -8.16
N LYS A 153 -21.17 7.01 -7.12
CA LYS A 153 -21.91 8.25 -7.14
C LYS A 153 -21.13 9.36 -6.46
N ASN A 154 -21.42 10.58 -6.91
CA ASN A 154 -21.01 11.82 -6.26
C ASN A 154 -19.49 11.92 -6.06
N ASN A 155 -18.70 11.55 -7.06
CA ASN A 155 -17.24 11.66 -7.03
C ASN A 155 -16.61 10.80 -5.92
N PHE A 156 -17.03 9.54 -5.84
CA PHE A 156 -16.61 8.52 -4.88
C PHE A 156 -17.13 8.65 -3.43
N ASN A 157 -18.16 9.47 -3.18
CA ASN A 157 -18.86 9.50 -1.88
C ASN A 157 -19.81 8.30 -1.66
N ASP A 158 -20.08 7.48 -2.68
CA ASP A 158 -20.81 6.21 -2.55
C ASP A 158 -20.24 5.26 -3.60
N VAL A 159 -19.41 4.32 -3.15
CA VAL A 159 -18.77 3.32 -4.00
C VAL A 159 -19.25 1.95 -3.56
N ARG A 160 -19.76 1.17 -4.51
CA ARG A 160 -20.09 -0.24 -4.36
C ARG A 160 -19.32 -1.05 -5.37
N GLY A 161 -18.87 -2.21 -4.98
CA GLY A 161 -18.17 -3.09 -5.89
C GLY A 161 -18.18 -4.54 -5.47
N SER A 162 -17.63 -5.35 -6.36
CA SER A 162 -17.60 -6.80 -6.25
C SER A 162 -16.19 -7.30 -6.49
N PHE A 163 -15.85 -8.44 -5.88
CA PHE A 163 -14.56 -9.08 -6.11
C PHE A 163 -14.63 -10.59 -5.92
N SER A 164 -13.66 -11.28 -6.49
CA SER A 164 -13.43 -12.71 -6.34
C SER A 164 -11.94 -12.96 -6.38
N MET A 165 -11.45 -13.84 -5.51
CA MET A 165 -10.03 -14.18 -5.46
C MET A 165 -9.83 -15.67 -5.19
N TYR A 166 -8.80 -16.24 -5.81
CA TYR A 166 -8.30 -17.56 -5.54
C TYR A 166 -6.81 -17.45 -5.28
N MET A 167 -6.41 -17.76 -4.05
CA MET A 167 -5.08 -17.47 -3.52
C MET A 167 -4.43 -18.72 -2.96
N TYR A 168 -3.11 -18.69 -2.91
CA TYR A 168 -2.25 -19.78 -2.48
C TYR A 168 -1.41 -19.32 -1.29
N LYS A 169 -1.18 -20.22 -0.34
CA LYS A 169 -0.35 -19.99 0.82
C LYS A 169 1.10 -19.76 0.39
N GLU A 170 1.65 -18.63 0.82
CA GLU A 170 3.05 -18.27 0.61
C GLU A 170 3.92 -18.68 1.81
N GLY A 171 3.35 -18.64 3.02
CA GLY A 171 4.05 -19.01 4.25
C GLY A 171 3.15 -18.93 5.49
N GLY A 172 3.68 -19.35 6.64
CA GLY A 172 2.99 -19.27 7.93
C GLY A 172 3.84 -19.69 9.12
N CYS A 173 3.34 -19.43 10.33
CA CYS A 173 4.06 -19.60 11.60
C CYS A 173 4.18 -21.07 12.05
N SER A 174 3.15 -21.90 11.84
CA SER A 174 3.06 -23.38 11.97
C SER A 174 1.57 -23.75 11.86
N SER A 175 1.18 -24.99 11.51
CA SER A 175 -0.20 -25.52 11.28
C SER A 175 -1.33 -24.56 10.84
N ALA A 176 -1.91 -24.83 9.67
CA ALA A 176 -2.86 -23.94 9.00
C ALA A 176 -4.31 -24.07 9.50
N LEU A 177 -4.97 -22.95 9.84
CA LEU A 177 -6.43 -22.89 10.02
C LEU A 177 -7.13 -23.10 8.67
N TYR A 178 -6.58 -22.46 7.63
CA TYR A 178 -7.06 -22.54 6.26
C TYR A 178 -6.23 -23.55 5.47
N SER A 179 -6.83 -24.15 4.43
CA SER A 179 -6.06 -24.95 3.47
C SER A 179 -4.96 -24.12 2.79
N ASP A 180 -4.00 -24.79 2.13
CA ASP A 180 -2.94 -24.12 1.36
C ASP A 180 -3.48 -23.28 0.19
N THR A 181 -4.77 -23.45 -0.14
CA THR A 181 -5.49 -22.58 -1.04
C THR A 181 -6.72 -22.02 -0.36
N ILE A 182 -7.05 -20.77 -0.68
CA ILE A 182 -8.28 -20.14 -0.25
C ILE A 182 -9.04 -19.60 -1.46
N LEU A 183 -10.35 -19.81 -1.44
CA LEU A 183 -11.27 -19.29 -2.42
C LEU A 183 -12.15 -18.24 -1.74
N ILE A 184 -12.04 -17.01 -2.22
CA ILE A 184 -12.87 -15.89 -1.83
C ILE A 184 -13.93 -15.63 -2.90
N THR A 185 -15.18 -15.85 -2.54
CA THR A 185 -16.34 -15.73 -3.44
C THR A 185 -17.40 -14.81 -2.87
N ASP A 186 -18.35 -14.41 -3.72
CA ASP A 186 -19.47 -13.55 -3.37
C ASP A 186 -19.03 -12.23 -2.71
N GLY A 187 -17.82 -11.76 -3.04
CA GLY A 187 -17.24 -10.57 -2.46
C GLY A 187 -18.01 -9.33 -2.90
N GLN A 188 -18.52 -8.58 -1.94
CA GLN A 188 -19.23 -7.32 -2.09
C GLN A 188 -18.61 -6.31 -1.12
N PHE A 189 -18.42 -5.07 -1.57
CA PHE A 189 -17.94 -3.98 -0.72
C PHE A 189 -18.73 -2.70 -0.93
N TYR A 190 -18.71 -1.87 0.11
CA TYR A 190 -19.26 -0.52 0.11
C TYR A 190 -18.39 0.42 0.95
N PHE A 191 -18.08 1.60 0.43
CA PHE A 191 -17.40 2.68 1.16
C PHE A 191 -17.76 4.07 0.60
N SER A 192 -17.42 5.12 1.36
CA SER A 192 -17.52 6.54 0.97
C SER A 192 -16.18 7.21 1.23
N LEU A 193 -15.56 7.82 0.21
CA LEU A 193 -14.39 8.69 0.35
C LEU A 193 -14.78 10.10 0.80
#